data_AF-A0A962FZM1-F1
#
_entry.id   AF-A0A962FZM1-F1
#
_cell.length_a   1.000
_cell.length_b   1.000
_cell.length_c   1.000
_cell.angle_alpha   90.00
_cell.angle_beta   90.00
_cell.angle_gamma   90.00
#
_symmetry.space_group_name_H-M   'P 1'
#
loop_
_entity.id
_entity.type
_entity.pdbx_description
1 polymer ?
#
loop_
_entity_poly.entity_id
_entity_poly.type
_entity_poly.pdbx_seq_one_letter_code
_entity_poly.pdbx_strand_id
1 'polypeptide(L)'
;MKKFHSSLLREKFVIHDPAAEIEGAAPVVALSNRLIVELRDGRDECVETFIVRAQNMHSCVRAGALLIQAFERGGPVMNRHIPFDWDKIWSVVVNDFEYAYNPERWIAFYHEGKAVYQRGDHHPFLDVIEKCALANEGEYDQTVTMAEDAFRQTGKTVRITYDANVALVMNFENNAGRCAIILRGANRTTTFNFSAQARPKTVLGIPQCMSGAAAFLEGVQLAFQVGMYTEKIRLGLIERLSKEEKIARDGRKRLGRLSTEILNMESAFEVRYRPERPEFKRIITDAERLAQKTSPVKARKIHSPESADSSEERVVE
;
A
#
# COMPACT_ATOMS: atom_id res chain seq x y z
N MET A 1 -25.17 -0.84 -0.82
CA MET A 1 -24.79 0.59 -0.85
C MET A 1 -24.78 1.06 -2.31
N LYS A 2 -25.23 2.27 -2.64
CA LYS A 2 -25.33 2.73 -4.05
C LYS A 2 -24.18 3.65 -4.49
N LYS A 3 -23.61 4.40 -3.54
CA LYS A 3 -22.51 5.33 -3.77
C LYS A 3 -21.37 5.04 -2.82
N PHE A 4 -20.14 5.24 -3.31
CA PHE A 4 -18.95 5.18 -2.47
C PHE A 4 -17.87 6.07 -3.07
N HIS A 5 -17.37 6.99 -2.27
CA HIS A 5 -16.22 7.80 -2.64
C HIS A 5 -15.19 7.71 -1.53
N SER A 6 -13.93 7.46 -1.89
CA SER A 6 -12.83 7.44 -0.92
C SER A 6 -11.49 7.57 -1.62
N SER A 7 -10.48 7.99 -0.85
CA SER A 7 -9.08 8.01 -1.25
C SER A 7 -8.22 7.24 -0.25
N LEU A 8 -7.24 6.52 -0.77
CA LEU A 8 -6.17 5.91 0.01
C LEU A 8 -5.00 6.88 0.06
N LEU A 9 -4.62 7.29 1.25
CA LEU A 9 -3.45 8.13 1.51
C LEU A 9 -2.28 7.26 1.96
N ARG A 10 -1.08 7.52 1.42
CA ARG A 10 0.19 7.08 1.98
C ARG A 10 0.75 8.21 2.81
N GLU A 11 0.88 7.99 4.11
CA GLU A 11 1.26 9.01 5.07
C GLU A 11 2.62 8.68 5.69
N LYS A 12 3.40 9.73 5.93
CA LYS A 12 4.63 9.69 6.72
C LYS A 12 4.60 10.84 7.71
N PHE A 13 4.78 10.51 8.98
CA PHE A 13 4.96 11.46 10.07
C PHE A 13 6.40 11.33 10.57
N VAL A 14 7.10 12.46 10.66
CA VAL A 14 8.45 12.54 11.25
C VAL A 14 8.34 13.43 12.48
N ILE A 15 8.50 12.85 13.65
CA ILE A 15 8.33 13.51 14.94
C ILE A 15 9.73 13.84 15.46
N HIS A 16 10.00 15.13 15.54
CA HIS A 16 11.22 15.71 16.08
C HIS A 16 10.98 16.11 17.53
N ASP A 17 11.77 15.55 18.44
CA ASP A 17 11.82 15.96 19.84
C ASP A 17 13.14 16.72 20.04
N PRO A 18 13.12 18.06 20.18
CA PRO A 18 14.34 18.85 20.34
C PRO A 18 15.18 18.43 21.54
N ALA A 19 14.57 17.95 22.63
CA ALA A 19 15.31 17.50 23.80
C ALA A 19 16.07 16.19 23.48
N ALA A 20 15.40 15.26 22.81
CA ALA A 20 16.03 14.01 22.40
C ALA A 20 17.10 14.21 21.30
N GLU A 21 16.91 15.20 20.40
CA GLU A 21 17.89 15.55 19.37
C GLU A 21 19.19 16.11 19.99
N ILE A 22 19.11 16.88 21.07
CA ILE A 22 20.29 17.35 21.83
C ILE A 22 21.06 16.15 22.40
N GLU A 23 20.35 15.10 22.81
CA GLU A 23 20.93 13.83 23.28
C GLU A 23 21.39 12.90 22.13
N GLY A 24 21.25 13.34 20.88
CA GLY A 24 21.68 12.60 19.69
C GLY A 24 20.69 11.52 19.22
N ALA A 25 19.45 11.52 19.71
CA ALA A 25 18.42 10.59 19.26
C ALA A 25 17.94 10.92 17.84
N ALA A 26 17.68 9.87 17.04
CA ALA A 26 17.07 10.02 15.73
C ALA A 26 15.57 10.36 15.84
N PRO A 27 15.01 11.12 14.87
CA PRO A 27 13.60 11.42 14.87
C PRO A 27 12.74 10.16 14.72
N VAL A 28 11.59 10.16 15.36
CA VAL A 28 10.65 9.04 15.30
C VAL A 28 9.88 9.11 13.99
N VAL A 29 9.81 8.00 13.26
CA VAL A 29 9.11 7.92 11.97
C VAL A 29 7.92 6.98 12.08
N ALA A 30 6.72 7.51 11.85
CA ALA A 30 5.48 6.73 11.75
C ALA A 30 4.99 6.71 10.30
N LEU A 31 4.98 5.54 9.69
CA LEU A 31 4.45 5.31 8.33
C LEU A 31 3.06 4.70 8.43
N SER A 32 2.15 5.09 7.53
CA SER A 32 0.79 4.54 7.50
C SER A 32 0.18 4.63 6.10
N ASN A 33 -0.80 3.77 5.82
CA ASN A 33 -1.73 3.98 4.72
C ASN A 33 -3.14 4.09 5.29
N ARG A 34 -3.86 5.16 4.96
CA ARG A 34 -5.16 5.50 5.55
C ARG A 34 -6.25 5.52 4.50
N LEU A 35 -7.38 4.88 4.80
CA LEU A 35 -8.57 4.84 3.96
C LEU A 35 -9.79 5.16 4.82
N ILE A 36 -10.58 6.14 4.39
CA ILE A 36 -11.88 6.44 5.00
C ILE A 36 -12.95 5.55 4.35
N VAL A 37 -13.76 4.87 5.15
CA VAL A 37 -14.84 4.01 4.68
C VAL A 37 -16.14 4.52 5.28
N GLU A 38 -16.87 5.31 4.50
CA GLU A 38 -18.23 5.75 4.84
C GLU A 38 -19.23 4.68 4.40
N LEU A 39 -19.96 4.12 5.36
CA LEU A 39 -20.98 3.11 5.14
C LEU A 39 -22.34 3.79 5.06
N ARG A 40 -22.92 3.77 3.86
CA ARG A 40 -24.19 4.46 3.55
C ARG A 40 -25.33 3.47 3.35
N ASP A 41 -26.49 3.78 3.91
CA ASP A 41 -27.69 2.93 3.82
C ASP A 41 -28.39 3.01 2.44
N GLY A 42 -29.61 2.49 2.36
CA GLY A 42 -30.41 2.54 1.13
C GLY A 42 -30.89 3.94 0.73
N ARG A 43 -30.87 4.90 1.66
CA ARG A 43 -31.27 6.31 1.51
C ARG A 43 -30.07 7.23 1.25
N ASP A 44 -28.86 6.68 1.16
CA ASP A 44 -27.60 7.40 0.99
C ASP A 44 -27.16 8.18 2.24
N GLU A 45 -27.77 7.90 3.39
CA GLU A 45 -27.37 8.47 4.69
C GLU A 45 -26.14 7.72 5.21
N CYS A 46 -25.12 8.45 5.65
CA CYS A 46 -23.94 7.85 6.28
C CYS A 46 -24.32 7.36 7.67
N VAL A 47 -24.24 6.04 7.89
CA VAL A 47 -24.62 5.41 9.17
C VAL A 47 -23.40 5.18 10.05
N GLU A 48 -22.29 4.78 9.45
CA GLU A 48 -21.03 4.55 10.15
C GLU A 48 -19.86 4.99 9.29
N THR A 49 -18.88 5.63 9.92
CA THR A 49 -17.59 5.92 9.31
C THR A 49 -16.51 5.12 10.01
N PHE A 50 -15.70 4.43 9.22
CA PHE A 50 -14.50 3.75 9.69
C PHE A 50 -13.27 4.38 9.06
N ILE A 51 -12.20 4.47 9.82
CA ILE A 51 -10.86 4.72 9.27
C ILE A 51 -10.09 3.41 9.32
N VAL A 52 -9.65 2.94 8.16
CA VAL A 52 -8.78 1.78 8.06
C VAL A 52 -7.36 2.28 7.89
N ARG A 53 -6.45 1.81 8.75
CA ARG A 53 -5.02 2.01 8.62
C ARG A 53 -4.29 0.68 8.49
N ALA A 54 -3.30 0.61 7.61
CA ALA A 54 -2.46 -0.57 7.50
C ALA A 54 -1.04 -0.24 7.02
N GLN A 55 -0.11 -1.15 7.29
CA GLN A 55 1.27 -1.05 6.80
C GLN A 55 1.35 -1.01 5.26
N ASN A 56 0.48 -1.77 4.58
CA ASN A 56 0.46 -1.89 3.13
C ASN A 56 -0.82 -1.31 2.52
N MET A 57 -0.68 -0.69 1.34
CA MET A 57 -1.79 -0.08 0.61
C MET A 57 -2.89 -1.09 0.26
N HIS A 58 -2.54 -2.25 -0.29
CA HIS A 58 -3.51 -3.26 -0.69
C HIS A 58 -4.26 -3.86 0.50
N SER A 59 -3.62 -4.02 1.66
CA SER A 59 -4.26 -4.53 2.87
C SER A 59 -5.33 -3.57 3.37
N CYS A 60 -5.05 -2.27 3.35
CA CYS A 60 -6.00 -1.21 3.69
C CYS A 60 -7.25 -1.26 2.80
N VAL A 61 -7.06 -1.35 1.48
CA VAL A 61 -8.16 -1.42 0.52
C VAL A 61 -8.97 -2.72 0.64
N ARG A 62 -8.32 -3.87 0.85
CA ARG A 62 -9.03 -5.14 1.09
C ARG A 62 -9.88 -5.10 2.35
N ALA A 63 -9.34 -4.56 3.42
CA ALA A 63 -10.06 -4.39 4.67
C ALA A 63 -11.30 -3.50 4.50
N GLY A 64 -11.16 -2.36 3.80
CA GLY A 64 -12.29 -1.51 3.46
C GLY A 64 -13.34 -2.22 2.60
N ALA A 65 -12.91 -3.01 1.61
CA ALA A 65 -13.80 -3.81 0.77
C ALA A 65 -14.61 -4.83 1.60
N LEU A 66 -13.96 -5.50 2.56
CA LEU A 66 -14.63 -6.47 3.43
C LEU A 66 -15.57 -5.81 4.43
N LEU A 67 -15.25 -4.60 4.93
CA LEU A 67 -16.16 -3.81 5.76
C LEU A 67 -17.44 -3.47 4.99
N ILE A 68 -17.31 -2.96 3.76
CA ILE A 68 -18.46 -2.66 2.92
C ILE A 68 -19.26 -3.93 2.65
N GLN A 69 -18.61 -5.04 2.29
CA GLN A 69 -19.31 -6.31 2.07
C GLN A 69 -20.06 -6.79 3.31
N ALA A 70 -19.44 -6.66 4.49
CA ALA A 70 -20.07 -7.00 5.75
C ALA A 70 -21.29 -6.12 6.01
N PHE A 71 -21.17 -4.81 5.80
CA PHE A 71 -22.24 -3.84 5.97
C PHE A 71 -23.42 -4.13 5.04
N GLU A 72 -23.16 -4.40 3.76
CA GLU A 72 -24.20 -4.71 2.78
C GLU A 72 -24.98 -5.98 3.11
N ARG A 73 -24.36 -6.94 3.82
CA ARG A 73 -25.00 -8.20 4.22
C ARG A 73 -25.73 -8.13 5.55
N GLY A 74 -25.24 -7.32 6.48
CA GLY A 74 -25.66 -7.36 7.88
C GLY A 74 -26.06 -6.02 8.49
N GLY A 75 -26.09 -4.93 7.72
CA GLY A 75 -26.31 -3.58 8.22
C GLY A 75 -25.12 -3.04 9.01
N PRO A 76 -25.34 -2.03 9.87
CA PRO A 76 -24.29 -1.42 10.71
C PRO A 76 -23.41 -2.46 11.40
N VAL A 77 -22.10 -2.23 11.44
CA VAL A 77 -21.07 -3.14 11.95
C VAL A 77 -21.00 -3.10 13.47
N MET A 78 -21.11 -1.92 14.09
CA MET A 78 -20.94 -1.74 15.53
C MET A 78 -22.16 -2.16 16.34
N ASN A 79 -23.37 -2.11 15.76
CA ASN A 79 -24.64 -2.34 16.46
C ASN A 79 -25.32 -3.67 16.07
N ARG A 80 -24.53 -4.74 15.91
CA ARG A 80 -25.06 -6.08 15.54
C ARG A 80 -25.35 -6.93 16.76
N HIS A 81 -26.38 -7.76 16.66
CA HIS A 81 -26.65 -8.80 17.66
C HIS A 81 -25.51 -9.83 17.74
N ILE A 82 -24.94 -10.22 16.59
CA ILE A 82 -23.74 -11.06 16.54
C ILE A 82 -22.56 -10.12 16.27
N PRO A 83 -21.58 -10.01 17.18
CA PRO A 83 -20.42 -9.15 17.01
C PRO A 83 -19.69 -9.42 15.70
N PHE A 84 -19.14 -8.35 15.11
CA PHE A 84 -18.34 -8.47 13.91
C PHE A 84 -17.01 -9.19 14.20
N ASP A 85 -16.72 -10.24 13.42
CA ASP A 85 -15.53 -11.06 13.56
C ASP A 85 -14.32 -10.39 12.88
N TRP A 86 -13.66 -9.51 13.62
CA TRP A 86 -12.49 -8.77 13.15
C TRP A 86 -11.27 -9.67 12.87
N ASP A 87 -11.13 -10.76 13.61
CA ASP A 87 -10.03 -11.72 13.43
C ASP A 87 -10.15 -12.46 12.09
N LYS A 88 -11.38 -12.80 11.71
CA LYS A 88 -11.66 -13.31 10.37
C LYS A 88 -11.27 -12.31 9.29
N ILE A 89 -11.56 -11.02 9.46
CA ILE A 89 -11.13 -9.98 8.51
C ILE A 89 -9.62 -9.98 8.36
N TRP A 90 -8.87 -9.96 9.47
CA TRP A 90 -7.42 -10.03 9.43
C TRP A 90 -6.89 -11.26 8.69
N SER A 91 -7.47 -12.44 8.96
CA SER A 91 -7.06 -13.69 8.30
C SER A 91 -7.30 -13.70 6.78
N VAL A 92 -8.30 -12.93 6.30
CA VAL A 92 -8.62 -12.82 4.87
C VAL A 92 -7.80 -11.72 4.20
N VAL A 93 -7.54 -10.62 4.90
CA VAL A 93 -6.76 -9.48 4.38
C VAL A 93 -5.31 -9.88 4.19
N VAL A 94 -4.71 -10.54 5.18
CA VAL A 94 -3.32 -10.97 5.15
C VAL A 94 -3.24 -12.33 4.47
N ASN A 95 -2.70 -12.33 3.25
CA ASN A 95 -2.54 -13.56 2.49
C ASN A 95 -1.30 -14.36 2.93
N ASP A 96 -1.21 -15.62 2.51
CA ASP A 96 -0.10 -16.53 2.86
C ASP A 96 1.29 -15.92 2.60
N PHE A 97 1.45 -15.14 1.52
CA PHE A 97 2.71 -14.53 1.15
C PHE A 97 3.09 -13.43 2.13
N GLU A 98 2.15 -12.57 2.52
CA GLU A 98 2.39 -11.54 3.54
C GLU A 98 2.68 -12.16 4.92
N TYR A 99 1.96 -13.20 5.30
CA TYR A 99 2.23 -13.93 6.55
C TYR A 99 3.66 -14.50 6.58
N ALA A 100 4.11 -15.06 5.47
CA ALA A 100 5.42 -15.70 5.39
C ALA A 100 6.59 -14.70 5.32
N TYR A 101 6.40 -13.54 4.68
CA TYR A 101 7.51 -12.68 4.26
C TYR A 101 7.42 -11.23 4.73
N ASN A 102 6.36 -10.83 5.43
CA ASN A 102 6.21 -9.49 5.99
C ASN A 102 5.95 -9.54 7.50
N PRO A 103 7.00 -9.56 8.35
CA PRO A 103 6.85 -9.63 9.80
C PRO A 103 6.25 -8.35 10.41
N GLU A 104 6.46 -7.19 9.77
CA GLU A 104 6.01 -5.88 10.24
C GLU A 104 4.56 -5.54 9.84
N ARG A 105 3.82 -6.51 9.31
CA ARG A 105 2.42 -6.32 8.92
C ARG A 105 1.56 -5.93 10.11
N TRP A 106 0.75 -4.91 9.91
CA TRP A 106 -0.24 -4.47 10.89
C TRP A 106 -1.47 -3.88 10.21
N ILE A 107 -2.58 -3.86 10.96
CA ILE A 107 -3.83 -3.19 10.60
C ILE A 107 -4.46 -2.59 11.85
N ALA A 108 -5.13 -1.45 11.69
CA ALA A 108 -5.96 -0.84 12.72
C ALA A 108 -7.25 -0.29 12.09
N PHE A 109 -8.36 -0.48 12.79
CA PHE A 109 -9.67 0.07 12.43
C PHE A 109 -10.09 1.05 13.51
N TYR A 110 -10.43 2.26 13.09
CA TYR A 110 -10.91 3.30 13.98
C TYR A 110 -12.37 3.61 13.69
N HIS A 111 -13.13 3.84 14.75
CA HIS A 111 -14.49 4.33 14.71
C HIS A 111 -14.61 5.39 15.80
N GLU A 112 -15.16 6.56 15.47
CA GLU A 112 -15.26 7.69 16.40
C GLU A 112 -13.92 8.00 17.11
N GLY A 113 -12.84 8.07 16.31
CA GLY A 113 -11.48 8.38 16.80
C GLY A 113 -10.85 7.31 17.71
N LYS A 114 -11.50 6.17 17.93
CA LYS A 114 -10.99 5.08 18.79
C LYS A 114 -10.68 3.84 17.97
N ALA A 115 -9.56 3.18 18.26
CA ALA A 115 -9.24 1.88 17.69
C ALA A 115 -10.26 0.84 18.21
N VAL A 116 -11.10 0.32 17.32
CA VAL A 116 -12.07 -0.75 17.64
C VAL A 116 -11.48 -2.13 17.40
N TYR A 117 -10.43 -2.22 16.58
CA TYR A 117 -9.66 -3.42 16.35
C TYR A 117 -8.26 -3.10 15.84
N GLN A 118 -7.28 -3.87 16.28
CA GLN A 118 -5.90 -3.77 15.80
C GLN A 118 -5.19 -5.12 15.85
N ARG A 119 -4.27 -5.35 14.90
CA ARG A 119 -3.34 -6.50 14.90
C ARG A 119 -1.99 -6.07 14.35
N GLY A 120 -0.92 -6.66 14.89
CA GLY A 120 0.46 -6.25 14.60
C GLY A 120 0.85 -4.98 15.35
N ASP A 121 2.06 -4.51 15.09
CA ASP A 121 2.67 -3.39 15.82
C ASP A 121 2.67 -2.12 14.96
N HIS A 122 1.63 -1.30 15.09
CA HIS A 122 1.60 0.04 14.51
C HIS A 122 2.08 1.09 15.52
N HIS A 123 2.52 2.24 15.00
CA HIS A 123 3.05 3.29 15.87
C HIS A 123 1.91 3.97 16.65
N PRO A 124 1.98 4.10 18.00
CA PRO A 124 0.89 4.64 18.83
C PRO A 124 0.47 6.07 18.50
N PHE A 125 1.36 6.85 17.88
CA PHE A 125 1.02 8.17 17.35
C PHE A 125 -0.18 8.15 16.38
N LEU A 126 -0.39 7.04 15.66
CA LEU A 126 -1.54 6.90 14.76
C LEU A 126 -2.88 6.89 15.52
N ASP A 127 -2.88 6.46 16.79
CA ASP A 127 -4.08 6.52 17.62
C ASP A 127 -4.36 7.95 18.12
N VAL A 128 -3.29 8.73 18.35
CA VAL A 128 -3.38 10.14 18.71
C VAL A 128 -3.93 10.95 17.54
N ILE A 129 -3.38 10.75 16.33
CA ILE A 129 -3.80 11.54 15.17
C ILE A 129 -5.27 11.27 14.80
N GLU A 130 -5.78 10.04 14.94
CA GLU A 130 -7.21 9.78 14.67
C GLU A 130 -8.15 10.36 15.73
N LYS A 131 -7.72 10.46 16.99
CA LYS A 131 -8.48 11.19 18.02
C LYS A 131 -8.53 12.68 17.71
N CYS A 132 -7.39 13.26 17.34
CA CYS A 132 -7.33 14.66 16.91
C CYS A 132 -8.19 14.87 15.66
N ALA A 133 -8.17 13.95 14.70
CA ALA A 133 -8.93 14.06 13.45
C ALA A 133 -10.44 14.08 13.70
N LEU A 134 -10.91 13.32 14.70
CA LEU A 134 -12.32 13.35 15.11
C LEU A 134 -12.71 14.70 15.72
N ALA A 135 -11.83 15.31 16.50
CA ALA A 135 -12.06 16.59 17.15
C ALA A 135 -11.87 17.79 16.20
N ASN A 136 -11.25 17.56 15.04
CA ASN A 136 -10.98 18.58 14.04
C ASN A 136 -12.19 18.76 13.11
N GLU A 137 -12.76 19.96 13.09
CA GLU A 137 -13.82 20.33 12.13
C GLU A 137 -13.26 20.80 10.78
N GLY A 138 -11.93 21.03 10.70
CA GLY A 138 -11.24 21.54 9.52
C GLY A 138 -10.60 20.47 8.63
N GLU A 139 -9.70 20.92 7.75
CA GLU A 139 -8.91 20.05 6.88
C GLU A 139 -8.03 19.11 7.69
N TYR A 140 -7.87 17.87 7.23
CA TYR A 140 -7.14 16.83 7.97
C TYR A 140 -5.68 17.23 8.28
N ASP A 141 -5.02 18.02 7.42
CA ASP A 141 -3.66 18.53 7.65
C ASP A 141 -3.54 19.35 8.95
N GLN A 142 -4.60 20.02 9.39
CA GLN A 142 -4.65 20.78 10.64
C GLN A 142 -4.62 19.88 11.89
N THR A 143 -4.92 18.60 11.71
CA THR A 143 -4.90 17.59 12.79
C THR A 143 -3.48 17.41 13.34
N VAL A 144 -2.46 17.64 12.52
CA VAL A 144 -1.05 17.55 12.94
C VAL A 144 -0.73 18.62 13.99
N THR A 145 -1.19 19.85 13.77
CA THR A 145 -1.05 20.96 14.75
C THR A 145 -1.74 20.62 16.07
N MET A 146 -2.95 20.04 16.01
CA MET A 146 -3.66 19.59 17.21
C MET A 146 -2.90 18.50 17.96
N ALA A 147 -2.24 17.58 17.24
CA ALA A 147 -1.41 16.56 17.86
C ALA A 147 -0.16 17.14 18.52
N GLU A 148 0.51 18.11 17.89
CA GLU A 148 1.63 18.85 18.51
C GLU A 148 1.20 19.56 19.80
N ASP A 149 0.04 20.21 19.79
CA ASP A 149 -0.52 20.89 20.96
C ASP A 149 -0.87 19.89 22.07
N ALA A 150 -1.41 18.71 21.72
CA ALA A 150 -1.68 17.64 22.67
C ALA A 150 -0.39 17.14 23.34
N PHE A 151 0.70 16.95 22.58
CA PHE A 151 2.00 16.62 23.16
C PHE A 151 2.51 17.73 24.09
N ARG A 152 2.37 19.00 23.68
CA ARG A 152 2.78 20.15 24.49
C ARG A 152 2.05 20.20 25.83
N GLN A 153 0.75 19.90 25.84
CA GLN A 153 -0.07 19.82 27.06
C GLN A 153 0.41 18.70 28.01
N THR A 154 1.01 17.62 27.48
CA THR A 154 1.63 16.54 28.27
C THR A 154 3.08 16.82 28.68
N GLY A 155 3.59 18.04 28.42
CA GLY A 155 4.95 18.44 28.77
C GLY A 155 6.02 18.03 27.76
N LYS A 156 5.63 17.54 26.57
CA LYS A 156 6.56 17.19 25.49
C LYS A 156 6.42 18.18 24.34
N THR A 157 7.45 18.96 24.06
CA THR A 157 7.46 19.82 22.88
C THR A 157 8.01 19.02 21.71
N VAL A 158 7.15 18.73 20.74
CA VAL A 158 7.55 18.05 19.50
C VAL A 158 7.22 18.91 18.29
N ARG A 159 7.93 18.68 17.20
CA ARG A 159 7.60 19.19 15.87
C ARG A 159 7.35 18.00 14.94
N ILE A 160 6.22 18.00 14.25
CA ILE A 160 5.77 16.90 13.41
C ILE A 160 5.76 17.37 11.96
N THR A 161 6.60 16.74 11.14
CA THR A 161 6.55 16.90 9.69
C THR A 161 5.63 15.83 9.12
N TYR A 162 4.62 16.25 8.35
CA TYR A 162 3.64 15.38 7.72
C TYR A 162 3.76 15.43 6.19
N ASP A 163 3.92 14.26 5.57
CA ASP A 163 3.90 14.09 4.11
C ASP A 163 2.82 13.06 3.74
N ALA A 164 1.90 13.49 2.88
CA ALA A 164 0.76 12.71 2.45
C ALA A 164 0.69 12.64 0.94
N ASN A 165 0.45 11.44 0.42
CA ASN A 165 0.36 11.22 -1.01
C ASN A 165 -0.83 10.32 -1.32
N VAL A 166 -1.70 10.77 -2.23
CA VAL A 166 -2.80 9.92 -2.72
C VAL A 166 -2.21 8.76 -3.53
N ALA A 167 -2.61 7.55 -3.17
CA ALA A 167 -2.21 6.31 -3.83
C ALA A 167 -3.33 5.69 -4.69
N LEU A 168 -4.58 5.85 -4.24
CA LEU A 168 -5.76 5.35 -4.92
C LEU A 168 -6.92 6.33 -4.69
N VAL A 169 -7.68 6.62 -5.74
CA VAL A 169 -8.97 7.32 -5.65
C VAL A 169 -10.04 6.40 -6.19
N MET A 170 -11.13 6.27 -5.43
CA MET A 170 -12.28 5.44 -5.75
C MET A 170 -13.53 6.30 -5.82
N ASN A 171 -14.30 6.14 -6.89
CA ASN A 171 -15.59 6.78 -7.03
C ASN A 171 -16.55 5.78 -7.68
N PHE A 172 -17.61 5.43 -6.97
CA PHE A 172 -18.67 4.52 -7.40
C PHE A 172 -20.00 5.23 -7.27
N GLU A 173 -20.76 5.25 -8.36
CA GLU A 173 -22.09 5.86 -8.41
C GLU A 173 -22.87 5.24 -9.58
N ASN A 174 -24.19 5.08 -9.40
CA ASN A 174 -25.11 4.69 -10.48
C ASN A 174 -24.69 3.40 -11.24
N ASN A 175 -24.29 2.34 -10.52
CA ASN A 175 -23.82 1.06 -11.11
C ASN A 175 -22.58 1.18 -12.01
N ALA A 176 -21.85 2.28 -11.91
CA ALA A 176 -20.54 2.46 -12.51
C ALA A 176 -19.54 2.86 -11.42
N GLY A 177 -18.27 2.64 -11.68
CA GLY A 177 -17.23 3.10 -10.80
C GLY A 177 -15.89 3.25 -11.50
N ARG A 178 -15.03 4.03 -10.88
CA ARG A 178 -13.67 4.30 -11.33
C ARG A 178 -12.72 4.20 -10.16
N CYS A 179 -11.63 3.48 -10.39
CA CYS A 179 -10.48 3.42 -9.50
C CYS A 179 -9.28 4.02 -10.24
N ALA A 180 -8.69 5.07 -9.69
CA ALA A 180 -7.47 5.71 -10.19
C ALA A 180 -6.30 5.36 -9.27
N ILE A 181 -5.37 4.55 -9.75
CA ILE A 181 -4.18 4.08 -9.01
C ILE A 181 -2.97 4.92 -9.44
N ILE A 182 -2.31 5.55 -8.47
CA ILE A 182 -1.11 6.35 -8.69
C ILE A 182 0.11 5.48 -8.40
N LEU A 183 0.78 5.03 -9.46
CA LEU A 183 1.98 4.19 -9.39
C LEU A 183 3.22 5.07 -9.43
N ARG A 184 4.08 4.94 -8.42
CA ARG A 184 5.37 5.63 -8.36
C ARG A 184 6.47 4.66 -8.78
N GLY A 185 6.97 4.82 -10.01
CA GLY A 185 8.15 4.12 -10.50
C GLY A 185 9.43 4.88 -10.18
N ALA A 186 10.58 4.23 -10.41
CA ALA A 186 11.90 4.81 -10.12
C ALA A 186 12.17 6.15 -10.84
N ASN A 187 11.64 6.31 -12.06
CA ASN A 187 11.92 7.49 -12.89
C ASN A 187 10.68 8.34 -13.21
N ARG A 188 9.46 7.84 -12.91
CA ARG A 188 8.21 8.53 -13.22
C ARG A 188 7.07 8.09 -12.32
N THR A 189 6.21 9.04 -11.99
CA THR A 189 4.88 8.76 -11.45
C THR A 189 3.92 8.59 -12.62
N THR A 190 3.21 7.46 -12.65
CA THR A 190 2.21 7.14 -13.67
C THR A 190 0.89 6.83 -13.01
N THR A 191 -0.19 7.42 -13.51
CA THR A 191 -1.54 7.09 -13.06
C THR A 191 -2.16 6.12 -14.05
N PHE A 192 -2.68 5.01 -13.53
CA PHE A 192 -3.50 4.08 -14.28
C PHE A 192 -4.90 4.06 -13.67
N ASN A 193 -5.91 4.02 -14.52
CA ASN A 193 -7.30 4.01 -14.12
C ASN A 193 -7.97 2.76 -14.70
N PHE A 194 -8.86 2.17 -13.91
CA PHE A 194 -9.88 1.30 -14.47
C PHE A 194 -11.27 1.82 -14.11
N SER A 195 -12.18 1.76 -15.08
CA SER A 195 -13.59 1.99 -14.88
C SER A 195 -14.31 0.66 -15.00
N ALA A 196 -15.22 0.36 -14.08
CA ALA A 196 -16.05 -0.83 -14.09
C ALA A 196 -17.53 -0.42 -14.19
N GLN A 197 -18.27 -1.10 -15.06
CA GLN A 197 -19.71 -0.91 -15.20
C GLN A 197 -20.43 -2.25 -15.05
N ALA A 198 -21.57 -2.25 -14.35
CA ALA A 198 -22.39 -3.44 -14.24
C ALA A 198 -22.87 -3.91 -15.62
N ARG A 199 -22.85 -5.22 -15.87
CA ARG A 199 -23.43 -5.82 -17.07
C ARG A 199 -24.98 -5.74 -17.00
N PRO A 200 -25.71 -5.87 -18.12
CA PRO A 200 -27.17 -5.84 -18.11
C PRO A 200 -27.76 -6.82 -17.09
N LYS A 201 -28.74 -6.37 -16.29
CA LYS A 201 -29.41 -7.14 -15.22
C LYS A 201 -28.52 -7.52 -14.02
N THR A 202 -27.34 -6.91 -13.88
CA THR A 202 -26.46 -7.10 -12.70
C THR A 202 -26.28 -5.78 -11.94
N VAL A 203 -25.80 -5.86 -10.70
CA VAL A 203 -25.46 -4.71 -9.86
C VAL A 203 -23.94 -4.67 -9.71
N LEU A 204 -23.36 -3.47 -9.68
CA LEU A 204 -21.92 -3.33 -9.48
C LEU A 204 -21.57 -3.69 -8.03
N GLY A 205 -20.70 -4.69 -7.84
CA GLY A 205 -20.18 -5.04 -6.52
C GLY A 205 -19.04 -4.12 -6.13
N ILE A 206 -19.31 -3.07 -5.35
CA ILE A 206 -18.27 -2.13 -4.85
C ILE A 206 -17.12 -2.88 -4.16
N PRO A 207 -17.36 -3.84 -3.23
CA PRO A 207 -16.28 -4.64 -2.64
C PRO A 207 -15.41 -5.39 -3.66
N GLN A 208 -16.00 -5.89 -4.74
CA GLN A 208 -15.27 -6.64 -5.77
C GLN A 208 -14.37 -5.72 -6.59
N CYS A 209 -14.85 -4.52 -6.94
CA CYS A 209 -14.03 -3.51 -7.61
C CYS A 209 -12.87 -3.03 -6.72
N MET A 210 -13.13 -2.79 -5.43
CA MET A 210 -12.07 -2.44 -4.46
C MET A 210 -11.04 -3.57 -4.30
N SER A 211 -11.50 -4.83 -4.29
CA SER A 211 -10.61 -5.99 -4.25
C SER A 211 -9.73 -6.07 -5.51
N GLY A 212 -10.28 -5.74 -6.68
CA GLY A 212 -9.49 -5.59 -7.92
C GLY A 212 -8.45 -4.47 -7.83
N ALA A 213 -8.80 -3.32 -7.27
CA ALA A 213 -7.84 -2.23 -7.03
C ALA A 213 -6.72 -2.65 -6.07
N ALA A 214 -7.06 -3.35 -4.99
CA ALA A 214 -6.07 -3.92 -4.07
C ALA A 214 -5.15 -4.94 -4.76
N ALA A 215 -5.69 -5.78 -5.65
CA ALA A 215 -4.91 -6.75 -6.40
C ALA A 215 -3.91 -6.08 -7.37
N PHE A 216 -4.29 -4.97 -8.00
CA PHE A 216 -3.35 -4.16 -8.78
C PHE A 216 -2.26 -3.51 -7.92
N LEU A 217 -2.61 -2.94 -6.77
CA LEU A 217 -1.66 -2.34 -5.84
C LEU A 217 -0.60 -3.36 -5.38
N GLU A 218 -1.04 -4.53 -4.89
CA GLU A 218 -0.12 -5.60 -4.48
C GLU A 218 0.69 -6.11 -5.67
N GLY A 219 0.04 -6.35 -6.80
CA GLY A 219 0.65 -6.97 -7.96
C GLY A 219 1.74 -6.12 -8.59
N VAL A 220 1.59 -4.79 -8.64
CA VAL A 220 2.64 -3.90 -9.16
C VAL A 220 3.86 -3.90 -8.25
N GLN A 221 3.67 -3.76 -6.93
CA GLN A 221 4.76 -3.77 -5.96
C GLN A 221 5.51 -5.11 -5.97
N LEU A 222 4.76 -6.23 -5.96
CA LEU A 222 5.32 -7.56 -5.95
C LEU A 222 6.03 -7.90 -7.27
N ALA A 223 5.47 -7.50 -8.42
CA ALA A 223 6.10 -7.68 -9.72
C ALA A 223 7.46 -6.97 -9.79
N PHE A 224 7.55 -5.75 -9.26
CA PHE A 224 8.81 -5.03 -9.17
C PHE A 224 9.83 -5.78 -8.29
N GLN A 225 9.44 -6.18 -7.09
CA GLN A 225 10.32 -6.93 -6.17
C GLN A 225 10.80 -8.25 -6.78
N VAL A 226 9.91 -9.01 -7.42
CA VAL A 226 10.24 -10.27 -8.10
C VAL A 226 11.26 -10.03 -9.22
N GLY A 227 11.10 -8.99 -10.04
CA GLY A 227 12.08 -8.67 -11.10
C GLY A 227 13.45 -8.30 -10.54
N MET A 228 13.50 -7.49 -9.48
CA MET A 228 14.75 -7.13 -8.81
C MET A 228 15.47 -8.36 -8.25
N TYR A 229 14.77 -9.29 -7.61
CA TYR A 229 15.37 -10.53 -7.11
C TYR A 229 15.78 -11.48 -8.23
N THR A 230 14.98 -11.60 -9.29
CA THR A 230 15.29 -12.46 -10.44
C THR A 230 16.63 -12.06 -11.06
N GLU A 231 16.84 -10.76 -11.27
CA GLU A 231 18.11 -10.27 -11.81
C GLU A 231 19.27 -10.46 -10.83
N LYS A 232 19.08 -10.22 -9.53
CA LYS A 232 20.12 -10.45 -8.52
C LYS A 232 20.53 -11.93 -8.45
N ILE A 233 19.60 -12.86 -8.56
CA ILE A 233 19.88 -14.31 -8.65
C ILE A 233 20.69 -14.60 -9.92
N ARG A 234 20.28 -14.04 -11.07
CA ARG A 234 20.98 -14.21 -12.35
C ARG A 234 22.44 -13.72 -12.30
N LEU A 235 22.68 -12.63 -11.58
CA LEU A 235 24.02 -12.05 -11.38
C LEU A 235 24.83 -12.75 -10.27
N GLY A 236 24.27 -13.76 -9.60
CA GLY A 236 24.94 -14.45 -8.49
C GLY A 236 25.05 -13.60 -7.21
N LEU A 237 24.27 -12.52 -7.09
CA LEU A 237 24.21 -11.67 -5.89
C LEU A 237 23.28 -12.23 -4.81
N ILE A 238 22.39 -13.16 -5.19
CA ILE A 238 21.54 -13.93 -4.28
C ILE A 238 21.90 -15.40 -4.50
N GLU A 239 22.19 -16.10 -3.40
CA GLU A 239 22.53 -17.51 -3.42
C GLU A 239 21.32 -18.36 -3.82
N ARG A 240 21.56 -19.45 -4.57
CA ARG A 240 20.50 -20.42 -4.87
C ARG A 240 20.05 -21.13 -3.59
N LEU A 241 18.77 -21.47 -3.50
CA LEU A 241 18.08 -22.06 -2.36
C LEU A 241 18.02 -21.17 -1.10
N SER A 242 18.42 -19.90 -1.22
CA SER A 242 18.29 -18.90 -0.15
C SER A 242 16.83 -18.55 0.15
N LYS A 243 16.62 -17.84 1.27
CA LYS A 243 15.30 -17.31 1.63
C LYS A 243 14.82 -16.32 0.57
N GLU A 244 15.71 -15.53 0.00
CA GLU A 244 15.45 -14.51 -1.01
C GLU A 244 15.00 -15.13 -2.34
N GLU A 245 15.63 -16.22 -2.78
CA GLU A 245 15.14 -16.96 -3.95
C GLU A 245 13.75 -17.55 -3.69
N LYS A 246 13.53 -18.10 -2.48
CA LYS A 246 12.21 -18.60 -2.08
C LYS A 246 11.14 -17.49 -2.14
N ILE A 247 11.44 -16.29 -1.64
CA ILE A 247 10.55 -15.11 -1.73
C ILE A 247 10.24 -14.80 -3.20
N ALA A 248 11.23 -14.75 -4.08
CA ALA A 248 11.02 -14.46 -5.50
C ALA A 248 10.11 -15.50 -6.16
N ARG A 249 10.33 -16.79 -5.87
CA ARG A 249 9.54 -17.91 -6.41
C ARG A 249 8.10 -17.87 -5.93
N ASP A 250 7.87 -17.71 -4.63
CA ASP A 250 6.51 -17.67 -4.08
C ASP A 250 5.79 -16.37 -4.46
N GLY A 251 6.54 -15.28 -4.66
CA GLY A 251 6.02 -14.02 -5.21
C GLY A 251 5.45 -14.20 -6.61
N ARG A 252 6.11 -14.95 -7.50
CA ARG A 252 5.56 -15.30 -8.82
C ARG A 252 4.25 -16.08 -8.73
N LYS A 253 4.13 -17.03 -7.79
CA LYS A 253 2.88 -17.76 -7.56
C LYS A 253 1.77 -16.81 -7.10
N ARG A 254 2.07 -15.89 -6.18
CA ARG A 254 1.13 -14.88 -5.71
C ARG A 254 0.67 -13.96 -6.84
N LEU A 255 1.56 -13.51 -7.73
CA LEU A 255 1.19 -12.74 -8.92
C LEU A 255 0.20 -13.48 -9.85
N GLY A 256 0.32 -14.80 -9.96
CA GLY A 256 -0.66 -15.63 -10.67
C GLY A 256 -2.04 -15.59 -10.01
N ARG A 257 -2.10 -15.70 -8.67
CA ARG A 257 -3.35 -15.56 -7.90
C ARG A 257 -3.96 -14.17 -8.07
N LEU A 258 -3.16 -13.11 -7.97
CA LEU A 258 -3.60 -11.73 -8.17
C LEU A 258 -4.14 -11.48 -9.58
N SER A 259 -3.53 -12.09 -10.59
CA SER A 259 -4.04 -12.03 -11.97
C SER A 259 -5.43 -12.68 -12.08
N THR A 260 -5.65 -13.77 -11.35
CA THR A 260 -6.96 -14.45 -11.28
C THR A 260 -7.99 -13.60 -10.55
N GLU A 261 -7.62 -12.94 -9.44
CA GLU A 261 -8.49 -11.99 -8.72
C GLU A 261 -8.97 -10.85 -9.66
N ILE A 262 -8.06 -10.29 -10.46
CA ILE A 262 -8.37 -9.26 -11.45
C ILE A 262 -9.30 -9.81 -12.55
N LEU A 263 -9.00 -10.99 -13.09
CA LEU A 263 -9.82 -11.64 -14.12
C LEU A 263 -11.24 -11.93 -13.63
N ASN A 264 -11.41 -12.29 -12.36
CA ASN A 264 -12.73 -12.50 -11.76
C ASN A 264 -13.56 -11.20 -11.75
N MET A 265 -12.93 -10.06 -11.43
CA MET A 265 -13.58 -8.75 -11.54
C MET A 265 -13.93 -8.40 -13.00
N GLU A 266 -13.00 -8.63 -13.94
CA GLU A 266 -13.21 -8.39 -15.38
C GLU A 266 -14.31 -9.28 -15.98
N SER A 267 -14.48 -10.49 -15.44
CA SER A 267 -15.55 -11.40 -15.87
C SER A 267 -16.90 -10.90 -15.37
N ALA A 268 -16.97 -10.40 -14.14
CA ALA A 268 -18.20 -9.91 -13.53
C ALA A 268 -18.71 -8.59 -14.16
N PHE A 269 -17.80 -7.70 -14.59
CA PHE A 269 -18.15 -6.34 -15.01
C PHE A 269 -17.58 -5.98 -16.39
N GLU A 270 -18.12 -4.96 -17.04
CA GLU A 270 -17.45 -4.34 -18.19
C GLU A 270 -16.35 -3.42 -17.67
N VAL A 271 -15.09 -3.80 -17.87
CA VAL A 271 -13.94 -3.06 -17.35
C VAL A 271 -13.17 -2.39 -18.49
N ARG A 272 -12.90 -1.09 -18.34
CA ARG A 272 -12.13 -0.28 -19.28
C ARG A 272 -10.92 0.31 -18.59
N TYR A 273 -9.79 0.30 -19.27
CA TYR A 273 -8.49 0.70 -18.74
C TYR A 273 -7.96 1.96 -19.42
N ARG A 274 -7.30 2.84 -18.66
CA ARG A 274 -6.62 4.04 -19.18
C ARG A 274 -5.34 4.36 -18.38
N PRO A 275 -4.15 4.41 -19.00
CA PRO A 275 -3.88 4.20 -20.42
C PRO A 275 -4.12 2.74 -20.85
N GLU A 276 -3.37 1.80 -20.30
CA GLU A 276 -3.53 0.37 -20.55
C GLU A 276 -3.46 -0.40 -19.23
N ARG A 277 -4.02 -1.61 -19.19
CA ARG A 277 -3.95 -2.50 -18.04
C ARG A 277 -2.47 -2.77 -17.70
N PRO A 278 -2.05 -2.62 -16.43
CA PRO A 278 -0.70 -3.01 -16.00
C PRO A 278 -0.49 -4.50 -16.19
N GLU A 279 0.54 -4.86 -16.95
CA GLU A 279 0.97 -6.24 -17.12
C GLU A 279 2.12 -6.55 -16.16
N PHE A 280 1.88 -7.45 -15.20
CA PHE A 280 2.90 -7.82 -14.21
C PHE A 280 4.17 -8.37 -14.86
N LYS A 281 4.06 -9.11 -15.98
CA LYS A 281 5.21 -9.61 -16.74
C LYS A 281 6.09 -8.48 -17.29
N ARG A 282 5.47 -7.42 -17.82
CA ARG A 282 6.19 -6.23 -18.31
C ARG A 282 6.90 -5.52 -17.17
N ILE A 283 6.23 -5.36 -16.03
CA ILE A 283 6.82 -4.73 -14.83
C ILE A 283 8.02 -5.53 -14.31
N ILE A 284 7.93 -6.86 -14.26
CA ILE A 284 9.08 -7.73 -13.92
C ILE A 284 10.25 -7.46 -14.86
N THR A 285 10.01 -7.46 -16.17
CA THR A 285 11.05 -7.23 -17.18
C THR A 285 11.71 -5.86 -17.03
N ASP A 286 10.91 -4.82 -16.77
CA ASP A 286 11.43 -3.46 -16.56
C ASP A 286 12.24 -3.36 -15.25
N ALA A 287 11.83 -4.05 -14.19
CA ALA A 287 12.57 -4.13 -12.94
C ALA A 287 13.89 -4.90 -13.10
N GLU A 288 13.92 -5.99 -13.85
CA GLU A 288 15.15 -6.72 -14.20
C GLU A 288 16.15 -5.81 -14.95
N ARG A 289 15.67 -5.07 -15.96
CA ARG A 289 16.49 -4.09 -16.68
C ARG A 289 17.05 -2.99 -15.76
N LEU A 290 16.23 -2.52 -14.81
CA LEU A 290 16.67 -1.52 -13.83
C LEU A 290 17.74 -2.08 -12.89
N ALA A 291 17.53 -3.29 -12.36
CA ALA A 291 18.51 -4.00 -11.54
C ALA A 291 19.83 -4.20 -12.29
N GLN A 292 19.79 -4.54 -13.58
CA GLN A 292 20.99 -4.69 -14.41
C GLN A 292 21.75 -3.37 -14.60
N LYS A 293 21.06 -2.23 -14.67
CA LYS A 293 21.67 -0.90 -14.78
C LYS A 293 22.29 -0.42 -13.46
N THR A 294 21.67 -0.78 -12.34
CA THR A 294 22.05 -0.32 -10.99
C THR A 294 23.01 -1.28 -10.27
N SER A 295 23.27 -2.45 -10.84
CA SER A 295 24.10 -3.47 -10.19
C SER A 295 25.59 -3.06 -10.11
N PRO A 296 26.24 -3.25 -8.94
CA PRO A 296 27.64 -2.89 -8.72
C PRO A 296 28.63 -3.71 -9.56
N VAL A 297 28.20 -4.84 -10.15
CA VAL A 297 29.05 -5.67 -11.02
C VAL A 297 29.50 -4.91 -12.27
N LYS A 298 28.68 -3.97 -12.78
CA LYS A 298 29.10 -3.08 -13.89
C LYS A 298 30.07 -1.98 -13.44
N ALA A 299 29.97 -1.49 -12.20
CA ALA A 299 30.85 -0.46 -11.68
C ALA A 299 32.32 -0.96 -11.58
N ARG A 300 32.54 -2.24 -11.28
CA ARG A 300 33.90 -2.83 -11.24
C ARG A 300 34.57 -2.97 -12.61
N LYS A 301 33.80 -3.17 -13.69
CA LYS A 301 34.37 -3.27 -15.05
C LYS A 301 34.77 -1.92 -15.65
N ILE A 302 34.30 -0.79 -15.11
CA ILE A 302 34.62 0.56 -15.59
C ILE A 302 35.87 1.14 -14.87
N HIS A 303 36.33 0.50 -13.78
CA HIS A 303 37.51 0.91 -13.01
C HIS A 303 38.62 -0.14 -12.98
N SER A 304 38.63 -1.07 -13.94
CA SER A 304 39.84 -1.87 -14.19
C SER A 304 40.72 -1.08 -15.18
N PRO A 305 41.90 -0.58 -14.77
CA PRO A 305 42.82 0.05 -15.70
C PRO A 305 43.41 -1.03 -16.59
N GLU A 306 42.88 -1.18 -17.79
CA GLU A 306 43.52 -1.98 -18.84
C GLU A 306 44.73 -1.21 -19.39
N SER A 307 45.86 -1.92 -19.42
CA SER A 307 47.11 -1.64 -20.15
C SER A 307 48.03 -0.51 -19.64
N ALA A 308 48.84 -0.85 -18.64
CA ALA A 308 50.25 -0.47 -18.70
C ALA A 308 50.88 -1.32 -19.82
N ASP A 309 51.01 -0.72 -21.00
CA ASP A 309 51.75 -1.30 -22.11
C ASP A 309 53.25 -1.12 -21.83
N SER A 310 53.91 -2.25 -21.60
CA SER A 310 55.33 -2.39 -21.37
C SER A 310 56.06 -2.34 -22.72
N SER A 311 56.61 -1.18 -23.07
CA SER A 311 57.62 -1.09 -24.13
C SER A 311 58.96 -1.58 -23.59
N GLU A 312 59.32 -2.80 -24.00
CA GLU A 312 60.62 -3.43 -23.82
C GLU A 312 61.77 -2.56 -24.35
N GLU A 313 62.79 -2.39 -23.51
CA GLU A 313 64.11 -1.88 -23.88
C GLU A 313 64.78 -2.83 -24.87
N ARG A 314 65.10 -2.32 -26.08
CA ARG A 314 66.10 -2.94 -26.95
C ARG A 314 67.48 -2.46 -26.52
N VAL A 315 68.25 -3.36 -25.91
CA VAL A 315 69.71 -3.27 -25.85
C VAL A 315 70.26 -3.66 -27.22
N VAL A 316 71.07 -2.78 -27.81
CA VAL A 316 71.89 -3.06 -29.00
C VAL A 316 73.33 -2.79 -28.60
N GLU A 317 74.17 -3.84 -28.69
CA GLU A 317 75.63 -3.78 -28.77
C GLU A 317 76.09 -3.23 -30.12
#